data_AF-A0A1F7AGN4-F1
#
_entry.id   AF-A0A1F7AGN4-F1
#
_cell.length_a   1.000
_cell.length_b   1.000
_cell.length_c   1.000
_cell.angle_alpha   90.00
_cell.angle_beta   90.00
_cell.angle_gamma   90.00
#
_symmetry.space_group_name_H-M   'P 1'
#
loop_
_entity.id
_entity.type
_entity.pdbx_description
1 polymer ?
#
loop_
_entity_poly.entity_id
_entity_poly.type
_entity_poly.pdbx_seq_one_letter_code
_entity_poly.pdbx_strand_id
1 'polypeptide(L)' 'MIASRSTISFTKDNWTEIKKEGNKSKLVNKALEFYFGSKKLLKQKEEEFILNELAHFETSGEVYSFEETFN' A
#
# COMPACT_ATOMS: atom_id res chain seq x y z
N MET A 1 -22.92 -0.85 -9.77
CA MET A 1 -22.28 0.18 -8.93
C MET A 1 -22.39 1.52 -9.63
N ILE A 2 -22.84 2.58 -8.96
CA ILE A 2 -22.88 3.93 -9.53
C ILE A 2 -21.44 4.47 -9.52
N ALA A 3 -20.97 4.98 -10.67
CA ALA A 3 -19.66 5.62 -10.74
C ALA A 3 -19.67 6.91 -9.90
N SER A 4 -18.94 6.92 -8.79
CA SER A 4 -18.69 8.13 -8.03
C SER A 4 -17.70 9.01 -8.79
N ARG A 5 -18.04 10.29 -8.99
CA ARG A 5 -17.15 11.27 -9.61
C ARG A 5 -16.54 12.11 -8.49
N SER A 6 -15.22 12.25 -8.53
CA SER A 6 -14.46 13.07 -7.59
C SER A 6 -13.54 14.00 -8.35
N THR A 7 -13.37 15.21 -7.85
CA THR A 7 -12.39 16.17 -8.38
C THR A 7 -11.07 15.95 -7.65
N ILE A 8 -9.98 15.80 -8.40
CA ILE A 8 -8.65 15.55 -7.86
C ILE A 8 -7.71 16.62 -8.43
N SER A 9 -6.93 17.26 -7.56
CA SER A 9 -5.89 18.19 -7.97
C SER A 9 -4.55 17.47 -8.06
N PHE A 10 -3.79 17.73 -9.12
CA PHE A 10 -2.47 17.14 -9.34
C PHE A 10 -1.39 18.20 -9.14
N THR A 11 -0.20 17.77 -8.73
CA THR A 11 1.01 18.58 -8.86
C THR A 11 1.32 18.80 -10.34
N LYS A 12 2.13 19.83 -10.64
CA LYS A 12 2.53 20.14 -12.03
C LYS A 12 3.24 18.96 -12.70
N ASP A 13 4.06 18.25 -11.94
CA ASP A 13 4.83 17.09 -12.43
C ASP A 13 3.90 15.92 -12.72
N ASN A 14 3.04 15.53 -11.76
CA ASN A 14 2.06 14.47 -11.97
C ASN A 14 1.12 14.77 -13.13
N TRP A 15 0.69 16.03 -13.28
CA TRP A 15 -0.10 16.45 -14.43
C TRP A 15 0.66 16.29 -15.76
N THR A 16 1.95 16.62 -15.78
CA THR A 16 2.78 16.52 -16.97
C THR A 16 2.95 15.07 -17.44
N GLU A 17 3.02 14.13 -16.50
CA GLU A 17 3.04 12.70 -16.78
C GLU A 17 1.70 12.20 -17.33
N ILE A 18 0.59 12.54 -16.68
CA ILE A 18 -0.73 11.97 -17.06
C ILE A 18 -1.44 12.72 -18.20
N LYS A 19 -1.04 13.94 -18.55
CA LYS A 19 -1.76 14.77 -19.55
C LYS A 19 -1.83 14.11 -20.93
N LYS A 20 -0.77 13.38 -21.30
CA LYS A 20 -0.65 12.68 -22.59
C LYS A 20 -1.53 11.43 -22.67
N GLU A 21 -2.04 10.94 -21.55
CA GLU A 21 -2.79 9.70 -21.53
C GLU A 21 -4.24 9.86 -21.96
N GLY A 22 -4.70 8.87 -22.74
CA GLY A 22 -6.03 8.87 -23.36
C GLY A 22 -7.16 8.80 -22.34
N ASN A 23 -7.04 7.92 -21.34
CA ASN A 23 -8.04 7.78 -20.27
C ASN A 23 -7.39 7.97 -18.88
N LYS A 24 -7.33 9.23 -18.46
CA LYS A 24 -6.76 9.67 -17.18
C LYS A 24 -7.47 9.04 -15.99
N SER A 25 -8.80 8.95 -16.03
CA SER A 25 -9.59 8.35 -14.95
C SER A 25 -9.25 6.87 -14.76
N LYS A 26 -9.07 6.12 -15.85
CA LYS A 26 -8.67 4.70 -15.77
C LYS A 26 -7.27 4.55 -15.16
N LEU A 27 -6.33 5.40 -15.55
CA LEU A 27 -4.98 5.40 -14.98
C LEU A 27 -5.01 5.72 -13.48
N VAL A 28 -5.71 6.78 -13.09
CA VAL A 28 -5.83 7.21 -11.69
C VAL A 28 -6.50 6.13 -10.84
N ASN A 29 -7.58 5.52 -11.33
CA ASN A 29 -8.25 4.44 -10.61
C ASN A 29 -7.31 3.24 -10.38
N LYS A 30 -6.54 2.84 -11.40
CA LYS A 30 -5.57 1.75 -11.26
C LYS A 30 -4.46 2.08 -10.26
N ALA A 31 -3.98 3.32 -10.27
CA ALA A 31 -2.98 3.78 -9.31
C ALA A 31 -3.53 3.79 -7.87
N LEU A 32 -4.78 4.21 -7.69
CA LEU A 32 -5.45 4.17 -6.38
C LEU A 32 -5.68 2.74 -5.90
N GLU A 33 -6.12 1.83 -6.76
CA GLU A 33 -6.27 0.40 -6.45
C GLU A 33 -4.94 -0.19 -6.00
N PHE A 34 -3.86 0.08 -6.73
CA PHE A 34 -2.52 -0.35 -6.35
C PHE A 34 -2.11 0.22 -4.99
N TYR A 35 -2.24 1.53 -4.78
CA TYR A 35 -1.88 2.19 -3.52
C TYR A 35 -2.64 1.61 -2.32
N PHE A 36 -3.97 1.49 -2.40
CA PHE A 36 -4.77 0.96 -1.30
C PHE A 36 -4.53 -0.54 -1.08
N GLY A 37 -4.31 -1.30 -2.15
CA GLY A 37 -3.93 -2.72 -2.08
C GLY A 37 -2.61 -2.91 -1.35
N SER A 38 -1.56 -2.20 -1.77
CA SER A 38 -0.23 -2.25 -1.14
C SER A 38 -0.27 -1.79 0.31
N LYS A 39 -1.01 -0.71 0.62
CA LYS A 39 -1.17 -0.23 2.00
C LYS A 39 -1.84 -1.26 2.90
N LYS A 40 -2.89 -1.93 2.40
CA LYS A 40 -3.57 -2.98 3.16
C LYS A 40 -2.64 -4.16 3.42
N LEU A 41 -1.90 -4.61 2.40
CA LEU A 41 -0.96 -5.72 2.52
C LEU A 41 0.17 -5.41 3.51
N LEU A 42 0.74 -4.20 3.45
CA LEU A 42 1.78 -3.78 4.39
C LEU A 42 1.27 -3.84 5.83
N LYS A 43 0.09 -3.28 6.08
CA LYS A 43 -0.54 -3.32 7.41
C LYS A 43 -0.74 -4.76 7.91
N GLN A 44 -1.18 -5.67 7.04
CA GLN A 44 -1.35 -7.07 7.40
C GLN A 44 -0.02 -7.72 7.78
N LYS A 45 1.05 -7.45 7.01
CA LYS A 45 2.38 -7.95 7.36
C LYS A 45 2.91 -7.37 8.67
N GLU A 46 2.68 -6.09 8.94
CA GLU A 46 3.06 -5.45 10.21
C GLU A 46 2.33 -6.08 11.40
N GLU A 47 1.03 -6.37 11.25
CA GLU A 47 0.24 -7.08 12.27
C GLU A 47 0.76 -8.51 12.48
N GLU A 48 1.03 -9.25 11.39
CA GLU A 48 1.62 -10.59 11.43
C GLU A 48 3.00 -10.58 12.11
N PHE A 49 3.85 -9.60 11.80
CA PHE A 49 5.16 -9.43 12.43
C PHE A 49 5.05 -9.32 13.95
N ILE A 50 4.20 -8.41 14.42
CA ILE A 50 4.04 -8.14 15.85
C ILE A 50 3.56 -9.41 16.57
N LEU A 51 2.59 -10.13 15.99
CA LEU A 51 2.07 -11.36 16.58
C LEU A 51 3.12 -12.47 16.61
N ASN A 52 3.89 -12.62 15.52
CA ASN A 52 4.94 -13.63 15.41
C ASN A 52 6.09 -13.34 16.38
N GLU A 53 6.54 -12.08 16.51
CA GLU A 53 7.62 -11.76 17.46
C GLU A 53 7.19 -11.90 18.91
N LEU A 54 5.94 -11.55 19.27
CA LEU A 54 5.45 -11.79 20.62
C LEU A 54 5.46 -13.29 20.95
N ALA A 55 4.95 -14.13 20.04
CA ALA A 55 4.96 -15.57 20.22
C ALA A 55 6.39 -16.14 20.24
N HIS A 56 7.27 -15.64 19.38
CA HIS A 56 8.66 -16.07 19.31
C HIS A 56 9.41 -15.72 20.60
N PHE A 57 9.34 -14.47 21.03
CA PHE A 57 9.97 -14.00 22.26
C PHE A 57 9.50 -14.80 23.49
N GLU A 58 8.21 -15.14 23.59
CA GLU A 58 7.69 -15.99 24.65
C GLU A 58 8.34 -17.39 24.67
N THR A 59 8.77 -17.89 23.52
CA THR A 59 9.36 -19.23 23.38
C THR A 59 10.89 -19.28 23.44
N SER A 60 11.59 -18.27 22.91
CA SER A 60 13.05 -18.27 22.75
C SER A 60 13.75 -17.18 23.57
N GLY A 61 13.05 -16.10 23.93
CA GLY A 61 13.63 -14.88 24.50
C GLY A 61 14.40 -14.03 23.49
N GLU A 62 14.38 -14.38 22.20
CA GLU A 62 15.04 -13.65 21.11
C GLU A 62 14.07 -12.68 20.44
N VAL A 63 14.61 -11.64 19.80
CA VAL A 63 13.84 -10.60 19.08
C VAL A 63 14.43 -10.44 17.69
N TYR A 64 13.59 -10.53 16.66
CA TYR A 64 14.00 -10.30 15.27
C TYR A 64 13.42 -9.01 14.69
N SER A 65 14.06 -8.49 13.65
CA SER A 65 13.55 -7.36 12.87
C SER A 65 12.50 -7.80 11.85
N PHE A 66 11.68 -6.86 11.38
CA PHE A 66 10.66 -7.11 10.36
C PHE A 66 11.26 -7.71 9.07
N GLU A 67 12.44 -7.27 8.67
CA GLU A 67 13.13 -7.81 7.50
C GLU A 67 13.59 -9.25 7.71
N GLU A 68 14.01 -9.63 8.91
CA GLU A 68 14.42 -11.01 9.21
C GLU A 68 13.24 -11.98 9.25
N THR A 69 12.06 -11.54 9.69
CA THR A 69 10.86 -12.39 9.77
C THR A 69 10.20 -12.64 8.40
N PHE A 70 10.37 -11.74 7.42
CA PHE A 70 9.66 -11.78 6.13
C PHE A 70 10.54 -11.88 4.87
N ASN A 71 11.87 -11.99 5.00
CA ASN A 71 12.79 -12.34 3.89
C ASN A 71 13.02 -13.84 3.79
#